data_AF-A0A1D6LJT5-F1
#
_entry.id   AF-A0A1D6LJT5-F1
#
_cell.length_a   1.000
_cell.length_b   1.000
_cell.length_c   1.000
_cell.angle_alpha   90.00
_cell.angle_beta   90.00
_cell.angle_gamma   90.00
#
_symmetry.space_group_name_H-M   'P 1'
#
loop_
_entity.id
_entity.type
_entity.pdbx_description
1 polymer ?
#
loop_
_entity_poly.entity_id
_entity_poly.type
_entity_poly.pdbx_seq_one_letter_code
_entity_poly.pdbx_strand_id
1 'polypeptide(L)'
;MSTGLSQLSGGVGGDRGSSSSAGPHHQHSHHPPPPPPPKILLAKPPLPHASSSGADDDGGTGVAGGRARQAPQPGSLSLVSDAWEAHTDKILPYLTENNDFMVIGVIGPPGVGKSTIMNELYGYDASSPGMLPPFPTQTEETRLMGKHCTTGIDIRISNERVILLDAQPVYSPSVLIDMMRPDGSSTIPVLNGEPLSADLAHELMGIQIGVFLASVCNIVLVVSEGMNDLSMWELMLTVDLLKHGIPDPSVLTSSASQDK
;
A
#
# COMPACT_ATOMS: atom_id res chain seq x y z
N MET A 1 -82.81 15.62 3.40
CA MET A 1 -83.31 14.23 3.30
C MET A 1 -82.50 13.41 4.29
N SER A 2 -82.80 13.51 5.59
CA SER A 2 -83.81 12.74 6.33
C SER A 2 -83.47 11.25 6.48
N THR A 3 -83.24 10.86 7.74
CA THR A 3 -83.57 9.57 8.41
C THR A 3 -82.80 8.30 7.98
N GLY A 4 -82.35 7.42 8.88
CA GLY A 4 -82.59 7.29 10.32
C GLY A 4 -81.84 6.10 10.93
N LEU A 5 -81.75 6.11 12.27
CA LEU A 5 -81.31 5.03 13.14
C LEU A 5 -82.38 3.92 13.24
N SER A 6 -81.95 2.66 13.37
CA SER A 6 -82.55 1.71 14.33
C SER A 6 -81.83 0.34 14.34
N GLN A 7 -81.40 -0.07 15.55
CA GLN A 7 -81.12 -1.45 15.95
C GLN A 7 -82.42 -2.27 16.01
N LEU A 8 -82.34 -3.62 15.94
CA LEU A 8 -82.95 -4.57 16.89
C LEU A 8 -82.71 -6.05 16.52
N SER A 9 -82.05 -6.77 17.44
CA SER A 9 -82.40 -8.08 18.03
C SER A 9 -82.79 -9.32 17.18
N GLY A 10 -81.94 -10.36 17.27
CA GLY A 10 -82.28 -11.63 17.95
C GLY A 10 -82.86 -12.80 17.12
N GLY A 11 -82.15 -13.94 17.08
CA GLY A 11 -82.68 -15.23 16.64
C GLY A 11 -81.61 -16.33 16.56
N VAL A 12 -81.82 -17.43 17.28
CA VAL A 12 -80.86 -18.46 17.71
C VAL A 12 -80.94 -19.73 16.84
N GLY A 13 -79.81 -20.44 16.69
CA GLY A 13 -79.71 -21.88 16.34
C GLY A 13 -78.90 -22.13 15.06
N GLY A 14 -77.92 -23.02 14.97
CA GLY A 14 -77.33 -24.00 15.88
C GLY A 14 -76.38 -24.90 15.07
N ASP A 15 -75.18 -25.10 15.58
CA ASP A 15 -74.17 -26.16 15.40
C ASP A 15 -73.86 -26.83 14.03
N ARG A 16 -72.55 -26.81 13.73
CA ARG A 16 -71.62 -27.94 13.41
C ARG A 16 -70.57 -27.45 12.38
N GLY A 17 -69.26 -27.51 12.56
CA GLY A 17 -68.38 -27.95 13.64
C GLY A 17 -66.90 -27.78 13.20
N SER A 18 -65.99 -27.70 14.19
CA SER A 18 -64.55 -28.08 14.17
C SER A 18 -63.62 -27.40 13.14
N SER A 19 -62.46 -26.81 13.45
CA SER A 19 -61.39 -27.31 14.32
C SER A 19 -60.27 -26.28 14.58
N SER A 20 -59.77 -26.32 15.82
CA SER A 20 -58.37 -26.17 16.29
C SER A 20 -57.52 -24.93 15.93
N SER A 21 -57.27 -24.13 16.96
CA SER A 21 -56.20 -23.16 17.15
C SER A 21 -54.83 -23.83 17.40
N ALA A 22 -53.78 -23.39 16.70
CA ALA A 22 -52.38 -23.65 17.04
C ALA A 22 -51.57 -22.35 16.87
N GLY A 23 -50.79 -21.99 17.89
CA GLY A 23 -50.04 -20.73 17.96
C GLY A 23 -48.82 -20.67 17.01
N PRO A 24 -48.24 -19.48 16.78
CA PRO A 24 -47.06 -19.36 15.95
C PRO A 24 -45.80 -19.70 16.76
N HIS A 25 -45.16 -20.81 16.40
CA HIS A 25 -43.81 -21.15 16.81
C HIS A 25 -42.78 -20.23 16.12
N HIS A 26 -41.93 -19.57 16.90
CA HIS A 26 -40.68 -18.97 16.42
C HIS A 26 -39.75 -20.06 15.88
N GLN A 27 -39.49 -20.04 14.56
CA GLN A 27 -38.37 -20.77 13.96
C GLN A 27 -37.20 -19.80 13.75
N HIS A 28 -36.16 -19.95 14.56
CA HIS A 28 -34.84 -19.38 14.31
C HIS A 28 -34.20 -20.12 13.13
N SER A 29 -34.07 -19.45 11.98
CA SER A 29 -33.22 -19.91 10.87
C SER A 29 -31.75 -19.70 11.24
N HIS A 30 -31.10 -20.76 11.72
CA HIS A 30 -29.65 -20.81 11.89
C HIS A 30 -28.97 -20.88 10.51
N HIS A 31 -28.51 -19.73 10.01
CA HIS A 31 -27.50 -19.72 8.95
C HIS A 31 -26.12 -19.98 9.58
N PRO A 32 -25.33 -20.94 9.06
CA PRO A 32 -23.94 -21.07 9.48
C PRO A 32 -23.14 -19.84 9.03
N PRO A 33 -22.15 -19.39 9.81
CA PRO A 33 -21.29 -18.28 9.42
C PRO A 33 -20.51 -18.64 8.14
N PRO A 34 -20.20 -17.64 7.29
CA PRO A 34 -19.39 -17.88 6.10
C PRO A 34 -18.01 -18.45 6.48
N PRO A 35 -17.47 -19.39 5.68
CA PRO A 35 -16.16 -19.95 5.94
C PRO A 35 -15.08 -18.85 5.88
N PRO A 36 -14.01 -18.96 6.70
CA PRO A 36 -12.92 -18.01 6.65
C PRO A 36 -12.25 -18.02 5.27
N PRO A 37 -11.72 -16.86 4.80
CA PRO A 37 -11.01 -16.79 3.54
C PRO A 37 -9.81 -17.76 3.53
N PRO A 38 -9.52 -18.40 2.39
CA PRO A 38 -8.45 -19.39 2.31
C PRO A 38 -7.10 -18.74 2.61
N LYS A 39 -6.39 -19.27 3.60
CA LYS A 39 -5.00 -18.87 3.89
C LYS A 39 -4.10 -19.51 2.85
N ILE A 40 -3.58 -18.70 1.92
CA ILE A 40 -2.51 -19.13 1.02
C ILE A 40 -1.25 -19.28 1.87
N LEU A 41 -0.95 -20.51 2.29
CA LEU A 41 0.32 -20.86 2.90
C LEU A 41 1.36 -20.97 1.79
N LEU A 42 2.09 -19.88 1.54
CA LEU A 42 3.30 -19.97 0.72
C LEU A 42 4.35 -20.71 1.56
N ALA A 43 4.50 -22.01 1.29
CA ALA A 43 5.49 -22.84 1.96
C ALA A 43 6.89 -22.27 1.67
N LYS A 44 7.54 -21.73 2.70
CA LYS A 44 8.95 -21.34 2.66
C LYS A 44 9.77 -22.60 2.35
N PRO A 45 10.61 -22.61 1.30
CA PRO A 45 11.48 -23.75 1.03
C PRO A 45 12.44 -24.00 2.20
N PRO A 46 12.72 -25.27 2.57
CA PRO A 46 13.66 -25.56 3.64
C PRO A 46 15.09 -25.18 3.20
N LEU A 47 15.74 -24.35 4.01
CA LEU A 47 17.16 -24.05 3.90
C LEU A 47 17.99 -25.33 4.18
N PRO A 48 19.07 -25.61 3.42
CA PRO A 48 19.86 -26.81 3.62
C PRO A 48 20.61 -26.77 4.97
N HIS A 49 20.54 -27.89 5.70
CA HIS A 49 21.29 -28.15 6.91
C HIS A 49 22.81 -28.10 6.61
N ALA A 50 23.51 -27.16 7.24
CA ALA A 50 24.96 -27.23 7.33
C ALA A 50 25.32 -28.33 8.35
N SER A 51 25.78 -29.46 7.83
CA SER A 51 26.38 -30.57 8.58
C SER A 51 27.64 -30.08 9.32
N SER A 52 27.66 -30.28 10.63
CA SER A 52 28.85 -30.17 11.46
C SER A 52 29.67 -31.46 11.43
N SER A 53 30.98 -31.33 11.22
CA SER A 53 32.01 -32.31 11.58
C SER A 53 33.38 -31.62 11.44
N GLY A 54 34.25 -31.44 12.44
CA GLY A 54 34.27 -31.79 13.85
C GLY A 54 35.67 -31.43 14.42
N ALA A 55 35.81 -31.51 15.76
CA ALA A 55 37.06 -31.65 16.54
C ALA A 55 37.98 -30.39 16.61
N ASP A 56 38.49 -29.87 17.73
CA ASP A 56 38.55 -30.29 19.15
C ASP A 56 38.83 -29.07 20.07
N ASP A 57 38.31 -29.17 21.31
CA ASP A 57 38.91 -28.84 22.62
C ASP A 57 39.41 -27.42 23.01
N ASP A 58 38.69 -26.75 23.94
CA ASP A 58 39.10 -26.49 25.36
C ASP A 58 38.11 -25.48 26.02
N GLY A 59 37.89 -25.63 27.33
CA GLY A 59 36.69 -25.21 28.05
C GLY A 59 36.59 -23.75 28.53
N GLY A 60 35.40 -23.41 29.08
CA GLY A 60 35.20 -22.24 29.94
C GLY A 60 33.93 -21.42 29.69
N THR A 61 32.82 -21.85 30.32
CA THR A 61 31.71 -21.04 30.88
C THR A 61 31.33 -19.67 30.28
N GLY A 62 30.07 -19.55 29.83
CA GLY A 62 29.27 -18.33 30.08
C GLY A 62 28.69 -17.59 28.86
N VAL A 63 27.51 -18.06 28.41
CA VAL A 63 26.38 -17.32 27.82
C VAL A 63 26.62 -15.86 27.38
N ALA A 64 26.75 -15.65 26.07
CA ALA A 64 26.13 -14.51 25.36
C ALA A 64 26.11 -14.82 23.86
N GLY A 65 24.94 -15.26 23.37
CA GLY A 65 24.71 -15.48 21.95
C GLY A 65 25.04 -14.21 21.17
N GLY A 66 25.84 -14.37 20.11
CA GLY A 66 26.12 -13.33 19.14
C GLY A 66 24.82 -12.86 18.50
N ARG A 67 24.26 -11.79 19.06
CA ARG A 67 23.34 -10.93 18.33
C ARG A 67 24.13 -10.41 17.13
N ALA A 68 23.85 -10.96 15.94
CA ALA A 68 24.09 -10.24 14.71
C ALA A 68 23.56 -8.82 14.95
N ARG A 69 24.46 -7.84 14.83
CA ARG A 69 24.17 -6.42 15.07
C ARG A 69 23.04 -6.01 14.13
N GLN A 70 21.79 -6.08 14.60
CA GLN A 70 20.71 -5.32 14.00
C GLN A 70 21.08 -3.85 14.22
N ALA A 71 21.58 -3.23 13.15
CA ALA A 71 21.73 -1.79 13.10
C ALA A 71 20.36 -1.16 13.43
N PRO A 72 20.32 -0.04 14.16
CA PRO A 72 19.09 0.71 14.35
C PRO A 72 18.54 1.04 12.96
N GLN A 73 17.34 0.56 12.65
CA GLN A 73 16.70 0.88 11.37
C GLN A 73 16.49 2.38 11.35
N PRO A 74 17.06 3.12 10.39
CA PRO A 74 16.86 4.56 10.31
C PRO A 74 15.36 4.83 10.17
N GLY A 75 14.90 5.91 10.78
CA GLY A 75 13.56 6.45 10.51
C GLY A 75 13.36 6.68 9.00
N SER A 76 12.12 6.97 8.58
CA SER A 76 11.76 6.98 7.16
C SER A 76 12.79 7.70 6.28
N LEU A 77 13.42 6.95 5.36
CA LEU A 77 14.24 7.51 4.31
C LEU A 77 13.33 7.92 3.15
N SER A 78 13.16 9.22 2.97
CA SER A 78 12.50 9.81 1.81
C SER A 78 13.55 10.05 0.72
N LEU A 79 13.32 9.46 -0.45
CA LEU A 79 14.12 9.67 -1.67
C LEU A 79 13.70 10.94 -2.39
N VAL A 80 12.40 11.19 -2.48
CA VAL A 80 11.82 12.45 -2.94
C VAL A 80 10.95 13.00 -1.81
N SER A 81 11.20 14.23 -1.40
CA SER A 81 10.50 14.88 -0.30
C SER A 81 9.13 15.44 -0.69
N ASP A 82 8.42 15.95 0.30
CA ASP A 82 7.18 16.74 0.15
C ASP A 82 7.39 18.04 -0.64
N ALA A 83 8.58 18.64 -0.54
CA ALA A 83 9.00 19.78 -1.33
C ALA A 83 9.42 19.43 -2.78
N TRP A 84 9.30 18.15 -3.17
CA TRP A 84 9.72 17.64 -4.48
C TRP A 84 11.25 17.70 -4.71
N GLU A 85 12.02 17.57 -3.63
CA GLU A 85 13.48 17.56 -3.68
C GLU A 85 14.02 16.13 -3.54
N ALA A 86 15.02 15.76 -4.35
CA ALA A 86 15.67 14.46 -4.24
C ALA A 86 16.74 14.46 -3.13
N HIS A 87 16.78 13.40 -2.31
CA HIS A 87 17.68 13.28 -1.16
C HIS A 87 18.65 12.09 -1.28
N THR A 88 19.44 12.05 -2.34
CA THR A 88 20.39 10.96 -2.59
C THR A 88 21.48 10.84 -1.52
N ASP A 89 21.96 11.95 -0.99
CA ASP A 89 23.08 11.99 -0.03
C ASP A 89 22.75 11.28 1.28
N LYS A 90 21.47 11.27 1.68
CA LYS A 90 20.99 10.57 2.88
C LYS A 90 20.90 9.06 2.66
N ILE A 91 20.83 8.61 1.41
CA ILE A 91 20.59 7.21 1.03
C ILE A 91 21.91 6.51 0.70
N LEU A 92 22.87 7.23 0.09
CA LEU A 92 24.17 6.69 -0.33
C LEU A 92 24.88 5.83 0.74
N PRO A 93 24.90 6.19 2.05
CA PRO A 93 25.56 5.37 3.08
C PRO A 93 24.95 3.98 3.29
N TYR A 94 23.71 3.76 2.84
CA TYR A 94 23.00 2.49 2.97
C TYR A 94 23.12 1.62 1.71
N LEU A 95 23.67 2.17 0.63
CA LEU A 95 23.90 1.44 -0.62
C LEU A 95 25.27 0.75 -0.59
N THR A 96 25.38 -0.35 -1.33
CA THR A 96 26.63 -1.11 -1.47
C THR A 96 27.11 -1.06 -2.90
N GLU A 97 28.40 -1.28 -3.15
CA GLU A 97 28.98 -1.37 -4.51
C GLU A 97 28.57 -2.64 -5.28
N ASN A 98 27.67 -3.46 -4.73
CA ASN A 98 27.21 -4.67 -5.38
C ASN A 98 26.18 -4.35 -6.48
N ASN A 99 26.42 -4.84 -7.69
CA ASN A 99 25.53 -4.65 -8.84
C ASN A 99 24.39 -5.68 -8.92
N ASP A 100 24.38 -6.70 -8.04
CA ASP A 100 23.30 -7.67 -7.92
C ASP A 100 22.27 -7.16 -6.90
N PHE A 101 21.36 -6.33 -7.41
CA PHE A 101 20.25 -5.76 -6.66
C PHE A 101 18.98 -5.77 -7.51
N MET A 102 17.83 -5.67 -6.83
CA MET A 102 16.53 -5.54 -7.47
C MET A 102 15.82 -4.32 -6.91
N VAL A 103 15.24 -3.50 -7.79
CA VAL A 103 14.43 -2.34 -7.45
C VAL A 103 12.97 -2.63 -7.78
N ILE A 104 12.11 -2.54 -6.77
CA ILE A 104 10.66 -2.69 -6.89
C ILE A 104 10.02 -1.36 -6.50
N GLY A 105 9.33 -0.73 -7.45
CA GLY A 105 8.52 0.46 -7.20
C GLY A 105 7.04 0.13 -7.16
N VAL A 106 6.26 0.89 -6.39
CA VAL A 106 4.80 0.78 -6.39
C VAL A 106 4.14 2.12 -6.73
N ILE A 107 3.11 2.07 -7.57
CA ILE A 107 2.30 3.23 -7.97
C ILE A 107 0.82 2.86 -7.96
N GLY A 108 -0.04 3.84 -7.64
CA GLY A 108 -1.47 3.60 -7.54
C GLY A 108 -2.24 4.70 -6.80
N PRO A 109 -3.57 4.73 -6.92
CA PRO A 109 -4.43 5.72 -6.25
C PRO A 109 -4.36 5.65 -4.72
N PRO A 110 -5.01 6.58 -3.99
CA PRO A 110 -5.18 6.47 -2.54
C PRO A 110 -5.93 5.19 -2.15
N GLY A 111 -5.64 4.64 -0.97
CA GLY A 111 -6.44 3.54 -0.40
C GLY A 111 -6.21 2.14 -0.98
N VAL A 112 -5.53 2.01 -2.13
CA VAL A 112 -5.33 0.70 -2.80
C VAL A 112 -4.36 -0.26 -2.10
N GLY A 113 -3.77 0.14 -0.97
CA GLY A 113 -2.92 -0.74 -0.14
C GLY A 113 -1.43 -0.82 -0.55
N LYS A 114 -0.90 0.17 -1.28
CA LYS A 114 0.50 0.22 -1.74
C LYS A 114 1.51 -0.07 -0.62
N SER A 115 1.53 0.77 0.42
CA SER A 115 2.47 0.67 1.53
C SER A 115 2.30 -0.65 2.30
N THR A 116 1.08 -1.20 2.35
CA THR A 116 0.82 -2.52 2.93
C THR A 116 1.51 -3.63 2.14
N ILE A 117 1.37 -3.63 0.81
CA ILE A 117 2.06 -4.59 -0.07
C ILE A 117 3.57 -4.46 0.08
N MET A 118 4.09 -3.23 0.14
CA MET A 118 5.53 -2.99 0.28
C MET A 118 6.07 -3.45 1.63
N ASN A 119 5.31 -3.32 2.72
CA ASN A 119 5.70 -3.85 4.02
C ASN A 119 5.77 -5.38 4.03
N GLU A 120 4.82 -6.07 3.38
CA GLU A 120 4.86 -7.52 3.23
C GLU A 120 6.07 -7.96 2.40
N LEU A 121 6.37 -7.28 1.29
CA LEU A 121 7.55 -7.54 0.47
C LEU A 121 8.87 -7.26 1.21
N TYR A 122 8.87 -6.29 2.12
CA TYR A 122 10.01 -6.03 3.00
C TYR A 122 10.23 -7.16 4.03
N GLY A 123 9.22 -8.00 4.27
CA GLY A 123 9.22 -9.02 5.31
C GLY A 123 8.82 -8.47 6.69
N TYR A 124 7.99 -7.43 6.73
CA TYR A 124 7.41 -6.93 7.98
C TYR A 124 6.48 -7.98 8.60
N ASP A 125 6.73 -8.31 9.86
CA ASP A 125 5.88 -9.22 10.64
C ASP A 125 5.12 -8.43 11.72
N ALA A 126 3.82 -8.24 11.48
CA ALA A 126 2.93 -7.53 12.40
C ALA A 126 2.70 -8.28 13.72
N SER A 127 3.10 -9.55 13.85
CA SER A 127 2.96 -10.32 15.10
C SER A 127 4.04 -9.97 16.14
N SER A 128 5.13 -9.35 15.70
CA SER A 128 6.26 -8.97 16.55
C SER A 128 5.97 -7.67 17.33
N PRO A 129 5.79 -7.73 18.67
CA PRO A 129 5.39 -6.57 19.45
C PRO A 129 6.46 -5.48 19.45
N GLY A 130 6.04 -4.23 19.25
CA GLY A 130 6.91 -3.03 19.32
C GLY A 130 7.61 -2.64 18.02
N MET A 131 7.38 -3.37 16.91
CA MET A 131 7.92 -3.02 15.61
C MET A 131 6.87 -2.30 14.75
N LEU A 132 7.13 -1.03 14.42
CA LEU A 132 6.31 -0.29 13.47
C LEU A 132 6.59 -0.73 12.03
N PRO A 133 5.59 -0.65 11.13
CA PRO A 133 5.80 -0.98 9.74
C PRO A 133 6.84 -0.03 9.10
N PRO A 134 7.77 -0.55 8.28
CA PRO A 134 8.76 0.26 7.58
C PRO A 134 8.15 1.39 6.76
N PHE A 135 7.09 1.12 6.00
CA PHE A 135 6.31 2.12 5.29
C PHE A 135 5.04 2.45 6.10
N PRO A 136 4.74 3.73 6.37
CA PRO A 136 3.52 4.12 7.07
C PRO A 136 2.28 3.60 6.33
N THR A 137 1.39 2.92 7.06
CA THR A 137 0.10 2.46 6.52
C THR A 137 -1.04 3.32 7.06
N GLN A 138 -2.14 3.38 6.32
CA GLN A 138 -3.28 4.19 6.69
C GLN A 138 -3.92 3.66 7.97
N THR A 139 -3.99 4.51 9.00
CA THR A 139 -4.74 4.23 10.23
C THR A 139 -6.21 4.59 10.04
N GLU A 140 -7.08 4.13 10.95
CA GLU A 140 -8.49 4.53 10.94
C GLU A 140 -8.65 6.05 11.06
N GLU A 141 -7.85 6.70 11.89
CA GLU A 141 -7.84 8.16 12.03
C GLU A 141 -7.47 8.86 10.72
N THR A 142 -6.34 8.48 10.10
CA THR A 142 -5.89 9.08 8.83
C THR A 142 -6.91 8.87 7.72
N ARG A 143 -7.58 7.71 7.71
CA ARG A 143 -8.68 7.41 6.77
C ARG A 143 -9.89 8.32 7.00
N LEU A 144 -10.32 8.50 8.25
CA LEU A 144 -11.44 9.38 8.59
C LEU A 144 -11.14 10.85 8.30
N MET A 145 -9.88 11.27 8.42
CA MET A 145 -9.43 12.61 8.03
C MET A 145 -9.25 12.78 6.52
N GLY A 146 -9.37 11.71 5.73
CA GLY A 146 -9.15 11.75 4.28
C GLY A 146 -7.72 12.12 3.91
N LYS A 147 -6.73 11.77 4.73
CA LYS A 147 -5.31 12.12 4.51
C LYS A 147 -4.53 10.99 3.84
N HIS A 148 -3.48 11.37 3.12
CA HIS A 148 -2.46 10.44 2.64
C HIS A 148 -1.43 10.14 3.74
N CYS A 149 -0.67 9.06 3.55
CA CYS A 149 0.39 8.63 4.47
C CYS A 149 1.79 8.85 3.87
N THR A 150 1.93 8.59 2.58
CA THR A 150 3.18 8.72 1.83
C THR A 150 3.16 10.00 1.02
N THR A 151 4.21 10.82 1.16
CA THR A 151 4.42 12.06 0.40
C THR A 151 5.77 11.96 -0.32
N GLY A 152 5.81 12.30 -1.61
CA GLY A 152 6.97 12.08 -2.47
C GLY A 152 7.21 10.58 -2.74
N ILE A 153 8.44 10.11 -2.54
CA ILE A 153 8.83 8.71 -2.71
C ILE A 153 9.68 8.28 -1.53
N ASP A 154 9.23 7.28 -0.79
CA ASP A 154 9.98 6.66 0.29
C ASP A 154 10.80 5.46 -0.21
N ILE A 155 11.98 5.26 0.36
CA ILE A 155 12.89 4.15 0.02
C ILE A 155 13.17 3.27 1.23
N ARG A 156 13.15 1.95 1.02
CA ARG A 156 13.66 0.97 1.99
C ARG A 156 14.55 -0.04 1.29
N ILE A 157 15.55 -0.53 2.01
CA ILE A 157 16.46 -1.57 1.53
C ILE A 157 16.29 -2.75 2.47
N SER A 158 15.84 -3.88 1.93
CA SER A 158 15.66 -5.12 2.69
C SER A 158 17.00 -5.80 2.97
N ASN A 159 17.00 -6.77 3.89
CA ASN A 159 18.19 -7.58 4.20
C ASN A 159 18.65 -8.42 2.99
N GLU A 160 17.74 -8.72 2.06
CA GLU A 160 17.99 -9.48 0.83
C GLU A 160 18.37 -8.56 -0.35
N ARG A 161 18.73 -7.29 -0.06
CA ARG A 161 19.17 -6.28 -1.06
C ARG A 161 18.13 -5.92 -2.11
N VAL A 162 16.85 -6.18 -1.82
CA VAL A 162 15.75 -5.60 -2.59
C VAL A 162 15.56 -4.16 -2.13
N ILE A 163 15.65 -3.23 -3.07
CA ILE A 163 15.34 -1.81 -2.91
C ILE A 163 13.86 -1.63 -3.22
N LEU A 164 13.12 -1.09 -2.27
CA LEU A 164 11.69 -0.87 -2.34
C LEU A 164 11.39 0.63 -2.39
N LEU A 165 10.63 1.07 -3.39
CA LEU A 165 10.21 2.46 -3.58
C LEU A 165 8.68 2.58 -3.43
N ASP A 166 8.22 3.20 -2.35
CA ASP A 166 6.80 3.49 -2.12
C ASP A 166 6.48 4.94 -2.51
N ALA A 167 5.73 5.13 -3.60
CA ALA A 167 5.37 6.45 -4.08
C ALA A 167 4.07 6.95 -3.43
N GLN A 168 3.98 8.27 -3.28
CA GLN A 168 2.74 8.95 -2.93
C GLN A 168 1.59 8.54 -3.88
N PRO A 169 0.33 8.55 -3.40
CA PRO A 169 -0.80 8.20 -4.24
C PRO A 169 -0.99 9.18 -5.41
N VAL A 170 -1.09 8.65 -6.63
CA VAL A 170 -1.50 9.42 -7.80
C VAL A 170 -3.00 9.71 -7.76
N TYR A 171 -3.45 10.79 -8.40
CA TYR A 171 -4.86 11.23 -8.37
C TYR A 171 -5.42 11.47 -6.96
N SER A 172 -4.56 11.75 -5.98
CA SER A 172 -4.95 11.92 -4.58
C SER A 172 -5.51 13.32 -4.30
N PRO A 173 -6.78 13.45 -3.86
CA PRO A 173 -7.33 14.75 -3.46
C PRO A 173 -6.60 15.36 -2.27
N SER A 174 -6.14 14.53 -1.33
CA SER A 174 -5.42 15.00 -0.14
C SER A 174 -4.04 15.58 -0.46
N VAL A 175 -3.35 15.03 -1.47
CA VAL A 175 -2.06 15.58 -1.95
C VAL A 175 -2.31 16.92 -2.64
N LEU A 176 -3.35 16.99 -3.49
CA LEU A 176 -3.75 18.23 -4.17
C LEU A 176 -4.09 19.34 -3.16
N ILE A 177 -4.87 19.02 -2.13
CA ILE A 177 -5.24 19.99 -1.08
C ILE A 177 -4.00 20.52 -0.35
N ASP A 178 -3.07 19.64 0.02
CA ASP A 178 -1.87 20.04 0.75
C ASP A 178 -0.93 20.92 -0.09
N MET A 179 -0.92 20.76 -1.42
CA MET A 179 -0.09 21.58 -2.32
C MET A 179 -0.81 22.82 -2.88
N MET A 180 -2.11 23.00 -2.67
CA MET A 180 -2.86 24.11 -3.24
C MET A 180 -2.75 25.36 -2.36
N ARG A 181 -2.19 26.44 -2.93
CA ARG A 181 -2.22 27.77 -2.32
C ARG A 181 -3.63 28.37 -2.35
N PRO A 182 -3.92 29.39 -1.52
CA PRO A 182 -5.23 30.07 -1.53
C PRO A 182 -5.63 30.70 -2.86
N ASP A 183 -4.66 30.98 -3.74
CA ASP A 183 -4.87 31.51 -5.09
C ASP A 183 -5.07 30.42 -6.16
N GLY A 184 -5.08 29.14 -5.77
CA GLY A 184 -5.19 27.98 -6.66
C GLY A 184 -3.87 27.56 -7.31
N SER A 185 -2.75 28.24 -7.05
CA SER A 185 -1.43 27.86 -7.54
C SER A 185 -0.81 26.71 -6.72
N SER A 186 0.11 25.98 -7.33
CA SER A 186 0.87 24.91 -6.67
C SER A 186 1.97 25.46 -5.77
N THR A 187 2.06 24.99 -4.52
CA THR A 187 3.21 25.23 -3.63
C THR A 187 4.51 24.66 -4.17
N ILE A 188 4.43 23.61 -4.98
CA ILE A 188 5.55 22.86 -5.54
C ILE A 188 5.86 23.36 -6.96
N PRO A 189 7.10 23.79 -7.26
CA PRO A 189 7.52 24.21 -8.59
C PRO A 189 7.88 22.99 -9.47
N VAL A 190 6.87 22.36 -10.07
CA VAL A 190 7.02 21.12 -10.85
C VAL A 190 7.82 21.29 -12.16
N LEU A 191 7.81 22.50 -12.74
CA LEU A 191 8.51 22.82 -13.99
C LEU A 191 9.43 24.02 -13.80
N ASN A 192 10.72 23.79 -13.53
CA ASN A 192 11.81 24.80 -13.56
C ASN A 192 11.44 26.22 -13.06
N GLY A 193 10.60 26.35 -12.02
CA GLY A 193 10.20 27.62 -11.42
C GLY A 193 8.98 28.32 -12.05
N GLU A 194 8.36 27.77 -13.10
CA GLU A 194 7.12 28.31 -13.67
C GLU A 194 5.93 28.05 -12.73
N PRO A 195 5.13 29.08 -12.40
CA PRO A 195 3.97 28.90 -11.56
C PRO A 195 2.88 28.15 -12.33
N LEU A 196 2.44 27.02 -11.78
CA LEU A 196 1.35 26.21 -12.31
C LEU A 196 0.13 26.25 -11.39
N SER A 197 -1.05 25.98 -11.94
CA SER A 197 -2.21 25.63 -11.11
C SER A 197 -1.93 24.35 -10.34
N ALA A 198 -2.50 24.23 -9.14
CA ALA A 198 -2.35 23.04 -8.32
C ALA A 198 -2.83 21.78 -9.04
N ASP A 199 -3.94 21.86 -9.79
CA ASP A 199 -4.49 20.73 -10.57
C ASP A 199 -3.50 20.22 -11.62
N LEU A 200 -2.94 21.13 -12.42
CA LEU A 200 -1.99 20.77 -13.48
C LEU A 200 -0.67 20.25 -12.88
N ALA A 201 -0.19 20.89 -11.81
CA ALA A 201 1.00 20.43 -11.10
C ALA A 201 0.80 19.01 -10.56
N HIS A 202 -0.34 18.71 -9.97
CA HIS A 202 -0.68 17.40 -9.42
C HIS A 202 -0.74 16.31 -10.50
N GLU A 203 -1.33 16.60 -11.66
CA GLU A 203 -1.33 15.67 -12.81
C GLU A 203 0.09 15.41 -13.32
N LEU A 204 0.89 16.47 -13.49
CA LEU A 204 2.28 16.36 -13.93
C LEU A 204 3.15 15.57 -12.94
N MET A 205 2.95 15.78 -11.64
CA MET A 205 3.66 15.02 -10.60
C MET A 205 3.38 13.52 -10.70
N GLY A 206 2.13 13.13 -10.97
CA GLY A 206 1.77 11.72 -11.19
C GLY A 206 2.51 11.10 -12.38
N ILE A 207 2.61 11.84 -13.49
CA ILE A 207 3.38 11.43 -14.67
C ILE A 207 4.87 11.34 -14.35
N GLN A 208 5.44 12.35 -13.69
CA GLN A 208 6.86 12.38 -13.32
C GLN A 208 7.24 11.20 -12.40
N ILE A 209 6.40 10.86 -11.41
CA ILE A 209 6.59 9.67 -10.56
C ILE A 209 6.55 8.41 -11.42
N GLY A 210 5.53 8.26 -12.26
CA GLY A 210 5.38 7.06 -13.09
C GLY A 210 6.55 6.84 -14.02
N VAL A 211 7.00 7.91 -14.69
CA VAL A 211 8.18 7.89 -15.57
C VAL A 211 9.43 7.56 -14.77
N PHE A 212 9.65 8.21 -13.63
CA PHE A 212 10.78 7.93 -12.75
C PHE A 212 10.82 6.45 -12.35
N LEU A 213 9.72 5.91 -11.81
CA LEU A 213 9.66 4.51 -11.40
C LEU A 213 9.89 3.56 -12.58
N ALA A 214 9.30 3.82 -13.74
CA ALA A 214 9.50 3.02 -14.95
C ALA A 214 10.95 3.06 -15.47
N SER A 215 11.69 4.13 -15.20
CA SER A 215 13.09 4.27 -15.60
C SER A 215 14.08 3.64 -14.62
N VAL A 216 13.77 3.59 -13.32
CA VAL A 216 14.73 3.13 -12.29
C VAL A 216 14.40 1.76 -11.67
N CYS A 217 13.16 1.28 -11.82
CA CYS A 217 12.74 0.02 -11.23
C CYS A 217 12.92 -1.16 -12.20
N ASN A 218 13.33 -2.31 -11.68
CA ASN A 218 13.25 -3.56 -12.42
C ASN A 218 11.80 -4.06 -12.53
N ILE A 219 11.01 -3.82 -11.48
CA ILE A 219 9.59 -4.19 -11.40
C ILE A 219 8.80 -2.97 -10.91
N VAL A 220 7.76 -2.59 -11.64
CA VAL A 220 6.79 -1.60 -11.19
C VAL A 220 5.46 -2.31 -10.90
N LEU A 221 5.04 -2.24 -9.64
CA LEU A 221 3.74 -2.72 -9.19
C LEU A 221 2.72 -1.61 -9.40
N VAL A 222 1.79 -1.83 -10.34
CA VAL A 222 0.64 -0.94 -10.56
C VAL A 222 -0.53 -1.49 -9.78
N VAL A 223 -0.97 -0.78 -8.74
CA VAL A 223 -2.05 -1.21 -7.85
C VAL A 223 -3.26 -0.31 -8.08
N SER A 224 -4.40 -0.92 -8.43
CA SER A 224 -5.66 -0.21 -8.70
C SER A 224 -6.84 -0.91 -7.99
N GLU A 225 -7.98 -0.23 -7.91
CA GLU A 225 -9.22 -0.80 -7.34
C GLU A 225 -9.97 -1.74 -8.30
N GLY A 226 -9.39 -2.03 -9.48
CA GLY A 226 -9.95 -3.00 -10.42
C GLY A 226 -9.60 -2.70 -11.88
N MET A 227 -10.18 -3.52 -12.77
CA MET A 227 -9.93 -3.43 -14.22
C MET A 227 -10.47 -2.15 -14.85
N ASN A 228 -11.45 -1.50 -14.23
CA ASN A 228 -12.14 -0.31 -14.76
C ASN A 228 -11.47 1.01 -14.35
N ASP A 229 -10.30 0.98 -13.73
CA ASP A 229 -9.54 2.18 -13.39
C ASP A 229 -8.84 2.73 -14.65
N LEU A 230 -9.65 3.30 -15.55
CA LEU A 230 -9.20 3.82 -16.84
C LEU A 230 -8.14 4.91 -16.68
N SER A 231 -8.28 5.77 -15.67
CA SER A 231 -7.31 6.85 -15.39
C SER A 231 -5.93 6.29 -15.06
N MET A 232 -5.84 5.22 -14.26
CA MET A 232 -4.55 4.55 -14.03
C MET A 232 -3.97 3.95 -15.32
N TRP A 233 -4.79 3.34 -16.17
CA TRP A 233 -4.30 2.80 -17.44
C TRP A 233 -3.82 3.90 -18.40
N GLU A 234 -4.54 5.03 -18.46
CA GLU A 234 -4.14 6.22 -19.23
C GLU A 234 -2.82 6.81 -18.72
N LEU A 235 -2.63 6.86 -17.40
CA LEU A 235 -1.35 7.23 -16.80
C LEU A 235 -0.24 6.29 -17.27
N MET A 236 -0.46 4.98 -17.18
CA MET A 236 0.58 4.00 -17.55
C MET A 236 0.91 4.03 -19.04
N LEU A 237 -0.08 4.28 -19.92
CA LEU A 237 0.17 4.51 -21.35
C LEU A 237 0.99 5.79 -21.59
N THR A 238 0.70 6.86 -20.86
CA THR A 238 1.47 8.11 -20.92
C THR A 238 2.91 7.91 -20.43
N VAL A 239 3.09 7.18 -19.34
CA VAL A 239 4.40 6.80 -18.79
C VAL A 239 5.19 5.96 -19.79
N ASP A 240 4.56 4.97 -20.41
CA ASP A 240 5.19 4.12 -21.42
C ASP A 240 5.66 4.92 -22.63
N LEU A 241 4.83 5.87 -23.10
CA LEU A 241 5.20 6.78 -24.19
C LEU A 241 6.43 7.63 -23.83
N LEU A 242 6.49 8.16 -22.60
CA LEU A 242 7.51 9.12 -22.18
C LEU A 242 8.83 8.46 -21.77
N LYS A 243 8.80 7.25 -21.18
CA LYS A 243 10.03 6.59 -20.70
C LYS A 243 11.04 6.32 -21.82
N HIS A 244 10.57 6.15 -23.06
CA HIS A 244 11.42 5.87 -24.22
C HIS A 244 12.41 7.00 -24.54
N GLY A 245 12.12 8.24 -24.09
CA GLY A 245 13.03 9.37 -24.23
C GLY A 245 14.16 9.40 -23.18
N ILE A 246 14.16 8.49 -22.21
CA ILE A 246 15.07 8.48 -21.08
C ILE A 246 16.08 7.34 -21.26
N PRO A 247 17.40 7.63 -21.27
CA PRO A 247 18.42 6.60 -21.35
C PRO A 247 18.41 5.72 -20.10
N ASP A 248 18.72 4.44 -20.28
CA ASP A 248 18.85 3.50 -19.17
C ASP A 248 20.01 3.95 -18.24
N PRO A 249 19.73 4.23 -16.96
CA PRO A 249 20.74 4.71 -16.01
C PRO A 249 21.87 3.69 -15.79
N SER A 250 21.62 2.39 -15.99
CA SER A 250 22.64 1.35 -15.86
C SER A 250 23.70 1.42 -16.97
N VAL A 251 23.39 2.02 -18.12
CA VAL A 251 24.34 2.18 -19.23
C VAL A 251 25.35 3.29 -18.92
N LEU A 252 24.94 4.33 -18.19
CA LEU A 252 25.80 5.48 -17.86
C LEU A 252 26.97 5.13 -16.93
N THR A 253 26.82 4.10 -16.09
CA THR A 253 27.88 3.63 -15.19
C THR A 253 28.99 2.89 -15.93
N SER A 254 28.66 2.26 -17.07
CA SER A 254 29.62 1.54 -17.89
C SER A 254 30.59 2.47 -18.65
N SER A 255 30.15 3.66 -19.05
CA SER A 255 30.99 4.66 -19.71
C SER A 255 31.98 5.35 -18.76
N ALA A 256 31.61 5.58 -17.50
CA ALA A 256 32.49 6.22 -16.52
C ALA A 256 33.66 5.32 -16.06
N SER A 257 33.56 4.01 -16.30
CA SER A 257 34.58 3.03 -15.93
C SER A 257 35.67 2.84 -17.00
N GLN A 258 35.53 3.43 -18.19
CA GLN A 258 36.51 3.31 -19.28
C GLN A 258 37.51 4.48 -19.38
N ASP A 259 37.31 5.56 -18.62
CA ASP A 259 38.18 6.75 -18.64
C ASP A 259 39.17 6.81 -17.45
N LYS A 260 39.62 5.65 -16.95
CA LYS A 260 40.66 5.60 -15.90
C LYS A 260 41.79 4.63 -16.21
#